data_AF-A0A972V9L4-F1
#
_entry.id   AF-A0A972V9L4-F1
#
_cell.length_a   1.000
_cell.length_b   1.000
_cell.length_c   1.000
_cell.angle_alpha   90.00
_cell.angle_beta   90.00
_cell.angle_gamma   90.00
#
_symmetry.space_group_name_H-M   'P 1'
#
loop_
_entity.id
_entity.type
_entity.pdbx_description
1 polymer ?
#
loop_
_entity_poly.entity_id
_entity_poly.type
_entity_poly.pdbx_seq_one_letter_code
_entity_poly.pdbx_strand_id
1 'polypeptide(L)'
;MRFTQPIHADWLAKPDHYAVQQWTYEATQKYGGEKKNLEDLKVKTAIPASDGMSVVLAIDGLKPSRLVHFLLNPKSVDGEEIWSAEAWYTLKRLPAGSSGKPTHQKHVVFVTGDDEYGSEVSMPMIASILEQKPGFRVTVLKAVDDKGQWSRAGQSIPGLRALREADAAVFFMRFRALPDQQVKEIEDYVASGRPVLGLRTSTHAFNYKNGPYRRLNDGFGQDIFGQKWISHYGHGSTSQALLENDAQAHSILRGLPHEFDLHSWLYVMNSDETRISEDCEVLISGRAMREVEGEKQIFGDIQPVAWTRQRVLAGGKPQRVFYTSLGHPRDFLDLPSRRLMLNAIYWAVGLESEIPAEGVDAPMPEGYAPEDPK
;
A
#
# COMPACT_ATOMS: atom_id res chain seq x y z
N MET A 1 -13.74 16.60 6.63
CA MET A 1 -13.94 17.84 5.84
C MET A 1 -12.59 18.43 5.49
N ARG A 2 -12.40 18.95 4.28
CA ARG A 2 -11.13 19.53 3.80
C ARG A 2 -11.37 20.96 3.32
N PHE A 3 -10.44 21.86 3.63
CA PHE A 3 -10.46 23.27 3.29
C PHE A 3 -9.43 23.57 2.18
N THR A 4 -9.57 24.70 1.51
CA THR A 4 -8.63 25.18 0.49
C THR A 4 -7.51 26.04 1.06
N GLN A 5 -7.64 26.46 2.31
CA GLN A 5 -6.66 27.23 3.09
C GLN A 5 -6.63 26.72 4.53
N PRO A 6 -5.52 26.90 5.25
CA PRO A 6 -5.40 26.45 6.63
C PRO A 6 -6.31 27.28 7.55
N ILE A 7 -6.98 26.60 8.48
CA ILE A 7 -7.80 27.20 9.55
C ILE A 7 -7.08 26.96 10.89
N HIS A 8 -7.17 27.91 11.82
CA HIS A 8 -6.60 27.74 13.16
C HIS A 8 -7.12 26.47 13.86
N ALA A 9 -6.20 25.65 14.38
CA ALA A 9 -6.51 24.39 15.03
C ALA A 9 -7.49 24.55 16.21
N ASP A 10 -7.36 25.63 17.00
CA ASP A 10 -8.23 25.91 18.15
C ASP A 10 -9.68 26.21 17.73
N TRP A 11 -9.88 26.72 16.52
CA TRP A 11 -11.20 26.87 15.94
C TRP A 11 -11.72 25.52 15.44
N LEU A 12 -10.88 24.77 14.70
CA LEU A 12 -11.26 23.50 14.12
C LEU A 12 -11.60 22.43 15.17
N ALA A 13 -10.96 22.47 16.34
CA ALA A 13 -11.11 21.49 17.40
C ALA A 13 -12.42 21.62 18.20
N LYS A 14 -13.23 22.67 17.98
CA LYS A 14 -14.48 22.91 18.73
C LYS A 14 -15.68 22.30 18.01
N PRO A 15 -16.31 21.24 18.55
CA PRO A 15 -17.46 20.58 17.90
C PRO A 15 -18.64 21.51 17.65
N ASP A 16 -18.88 22.48 18.54
CA ASP A 16 -20.01 23.41 18.46
C ASP A 16 -19.91 24.41 17.30
N HIS A 17 -18.76 24.48 16.62
CA HIS A 17 -18.60 25.29 15.40
C HIS A 17 -19.22 24.65 14.15
N TYR A 18 -19.69 23.40 14.25
CA TYR A 18 -20.24 22.65 13.15
C TYR A 18 -21.70 22.32 13.43
N ALA A 19 -22.62 23.04 12.79
CA ALA A 19 -24.03 22.67 12.80
C ALA A 19 -24.26 21.62 11.71
N VAL A 20 -24.90 20.50 12.07
CA VAL A 20 -25.15 19.38 11.16
C VAL A 20 -26.62 19.04 11.17
N GLN A 21 -27.21 18.92 9.98
CA GLN A 21 -28.59 18.50 9.79
C GLN A 21 -28.66 17.32 8.83
N GLN A 22 -29.66 16.46 8.97
CA GLN A 22 -29.95 15.43 7.99
C GLN A 22 -31.45 15.33 7.67
N TRP A 23 -31.80 14.98 6.44
CA TRP A 23 -33.19 14.77 6.03
C TRP A 23 -33.30 13.94 4.74
N THR A 24 -34.52 13.66 4.32
CA THR A 24 -34.89 13.08 3.00
C THR A 24 -35.73 14.04 2.19
N TYR A 25 -35.78 13.84 0.88
CA TYR A 25 -36.82 14.41 0.03
C TYR A 25 -37.76 13.32 -0.45
N GLU A 26 -39.02 13.68 -0.67
CA GLU A 26 -39.91 12.90 -1.53
C GLU A 26 -39.70 13.37 -2.97
N ALA A 27 -39.45 12.44 -3.87
CA ALA A 27 -39.27 12.76 -5.28
C ALA A 27 -40.60 13.25 -5.85
N THR A 28 -40.64 14.51 -6.28
CA THR A 28 -41.76 15.08 -7.03
C THR A 28 -41.25 15.65 -8.34
N GLN A 29 -42.13 15.86 -9.32
CA GLN A 29 -41.75 16.51 -10.59
C GLN A 29 -41.32 17.98 -10.41
N LYS A 30 -41.59 18.60 -9.26
CA LYS A 30 -41.19 19.97 -8.95
C LYS A 30 -39.82 19.99 -8.27
N TYR A 31 -38.94 20.87 -8.75
CA TYR A 31 -37.65 21.11 -8.14
C TYR A 31 -37.81 21.72 -6.74
N GLY A 32 -37.02 21.25 -5.76
CA GLY A 32 -37.02 21.80 -4.39
C GLY A 32 -38.17 21.31 -3.51
N GLY A 33 -38.40 19.98 -3.45
CA GLY A 33 -39.42 19.37 -2.57
C GLY A 33 -39.22 19.67 -1.08
N GLU A 34 -40.24 19.40 -0.26
CA GLU A 34 -40.19 19.63 1.18
C GLU A 34 -39.15 18.71 1.87
N LYS A 35 -38.40 19.25 2.84
CA LYS A 35 -37.49 18.45 3.68
C LYS A 35 -38.32 17.54 4.58
N LYS A 36 -38.26 16.23 4.38
CA LYS A 36 -38.92 15.23 5.23
C LYS A 36 -37.95 14.66 6.26
N ASN A 37 -38.40 14.46 7.49
CA ASN A 37 -37.62 13.91 8.60
C ASN A 37 -36.33 14.71 8.87
N LEU A 38 -36.47 16.02 9.01
CA LEU A 38 -35.36 16.89 9.36
C LEU A 38 -34.92 16.61 10.80
N GLU A 39 -33.63 16.34 10.98
CA GLU A 39 -33.00 16.03 12.27
C GLU A 39 -31.74 16.89 12.42
N ASP A 40 -31.61 17.60 13.55
CA ASP A 40 -30.35 18.20 13.97
C ASP A 40 -29.45 17.12 14.59
N LEU A 41 -28.19 17.07 14.17
CA LEU A 41 -27.20 16.11 14.63
C LEU A 41 -26.13 16.81 15.48
N LYS A 42 -25.68 16.11 16.52
CA LYS A 42 -24.62 16.60 17.40
C LYS A 42 -23.26 16.10 16.95
N VAL A 43 -22.33 17.03 16.74
CA VAL A 43 -20.91 16.70 16.58
C VAL A 43 -20.32 16.41 17.95
N LYS A 44 -19.75 15.21 18.11
CA LYS A 44 -19.21 14.72 19.38
C LYS A 44 -17.75 15.10 19.57
N THR A 45 -16.97 14.99 18.50
CA THR A 45 -15.56 15.37 18.48
C THR A 45 -15.20 15.98 17.13
N ALA A 46 -14.31 16.97 17.15
CA ALA A 46 -13.70 17.57 15.98
C ALA A 46 -12.18 17.49 16.12
N ILE A 47 -11.53 16.78 15.21
CA ILE A 47 -10.09 16.47 15.31
C ILE A 47 -9.38 17.07 14.09
N PRO A 48 -8.68 18.21 14.27
CA PRO A 48 -7.97 18.87 13.18
C PRO A 48 -6.73 18.10 12.75
N ALA A 49 -6.40 18.17 11.47
CA ALA A 49 -5.09 17.79 10.97
C ALA A 49 -4.04 18.84 11.36
N SER A 50 -2.78 18.43 11.48
CA SER A 50 -1.67 19.31 11.89
C SER A 50 -1.40 20.44 10.90
N ASP A 51 -1.80 20.30 9.65
CA ASP A 51 -1.67 21.32 8.61
C ASP A 51 -2.82 22.35 8.61
N GLY A 52 -3.84 22.18 9.45
CA GLY A 52 -5.04 23.03 9.48
C GLY A 52 -5.92 22.94 8.24
N MET A 53 -5.61 22.05 7.29
CA MET A 53 -6.33 21.93 6.01
C MET A 53 -7.51 20.97 6.07
N SER A 54 -7.66 20.23 7.17
CA SER A 54 -8.78 19.30 7.33
C SER A 54 -9.16 19.07 8.79
N VAL A 55 -10.40 18.62 8.97
CA VAL A 55 -10.94 18.20 10.26
C VAL A 55 -11.77 16.93 10.09
N VAL A 56 -11.62 15.99 11.03
CA VAL A 56 -12.47 14.80 11.13
C VAL A 56 -13.52 15.01 12.20
N LEU A 57 -14.78 14.83 11.84
CA LEU A 57 -15.92 14.99 12.75
C LEU A 57 -16.49 13.62 13.10
N ALA A 58 -16.70 13.36 14.39
CA ALA A 58 -17.53 12.25 14.84
C ALA A 58 -18.95 12.76 15.10
N ILE A 59 -19.94 12.20 14.43
CA ILE A 59 -21.32 12.69 14.44
C ILE A 59 -22.23 11.53 14.83
N ASP A 60 -22.92 11.66 15.95
CA ASP A 60 -23.87 10.65 16.41
C ASP A 60 -25.19 10.77 15.61
N GLY A 61 -25.81 9.63 15.30
CA GLY A 61 -27.16 9.61 14.72
C GLY A 61 -27.25 9.77 13.20
N LEU A 62 -26.13 9.75 12.47
CA LEU A 62 -26.15 9.67 11.01
C LEU A 62 -26.97 8.45 10.55
N LYS A 63 -27.82 8.64 9.53
CA LYS A 63 -28.63 7.56 8.95
C LYS A 63 -28.37 7.45 7.44
N PRO A 64 -28.29 6.23 6.89
CA PRO A 64 -28.18 6.04 5.44
C PRO A 64 -29.44 6.56 4.71
N SER A 65 -29.30 6.79 3.41
CA SER A 65 -30.32 7.38 2.54
C SER A 65 -30.80 8.77 2.99
N ARG A 66 -29.92 9.54 3.64
CA ARG A 66 -30.16 10.93 4.03
C ARG A 66 -29.27 11.87 3.22
N LEU A 67 -29.79 13.06 2.94
CA LEU A 67 -28.94 14.20 2.68
C LEU A 67 -28.43 14.72 4.02
N VAL A 68 -27.13 14.99 4.11
CA VAL A 68 -26.47 15.54 5.29
C VAL A 68 -25.90 16.90 4.91
N HIS A 69 -26.25 17.91 5.70
CA HIS A 69 -25.88 19.30 5.54
C HIS A 69 -25.00 19.73 6.70
N PHE A 70 -23.95 20.48 6.39
CA PHE A 70 -23.06 21.12 7.34
C PHE A 70 -23.14 22.63 7.15
N LEU A 71 -23.17 23.34 8.26
CA LEU A 71 -23.01 24.79 8.33
C LEU A 71 -21.88 25.12 9.31
N LEU A 72 -20.95 25.96 8.86
CA LEU A 72 -19.74 26.37 9.58
C LEU A 72 -19.24 27.71 9.08
N ASN A 73 -18.55 28.50 9.91
CA ASN A 73 -18.04 29.82 9.50
C ASN A 73 -16.60 30.07 9.97
N PRO A 74 -15.61 29.30 9.49
CA PRO A 74 -14.21 29.53 9.82
C PRO A 74 -13.63 30.75 9.09
N LYS A 75 -12.54 31.28 9.66
CA LYS A 75 -11.60 32.17 8.95
C LYS A 75 -10.28 31.44 8.74
N SER A 76 -9.62 31.69 7.60
CA SER A 76 -8.28 31.16 7.38
C SER A 76 -7.29 31.75 8.39
N VAL A 77 -6.11 31.13 8.50
CA VAL A 77 -5.00 31.66 9.33
C VAL A 77 -4.63 33.09 8.92
N ASP A 78 -4.79 33.43 7.64
CA ASP A 78 -4.54 34.77 7.10
C ASP A 78 -5.75 35.72 7.25
N GLY A 79 -6.84 35.26 7.87
CA GLY A 79 -8.02 36.05 8.20
C GLY A 79 -9.09 36.12 7.10
N GLU A 80 -8.95 35.37 6.01
CA GLU A 80 -9.93 35.34 4.91
C GLU A 80 -11.21 34.59 5.32
N GLU A 81 -12.36 35.11 4.89
CA GLU A 81 -13.66 34.48 5.14
C GLU A 81 -13.97 33.40 4.10
N ILE A 82 -14.60 32.31 4.54
CA ILE A 82 -14.98 31.22 3.65
C ILE A 82 -16.06 31.68 2.66
N TRP A 83 -15.90 31.34 1.37
CA TRP A 83 -16.87 31.73 0.33
C TRP A 83 -18.20 30.99 0.45
N SER A 84 -18.17 29.74 0.93
CA SER A 84 -19.36 28.94 1.23
C SER A 84 -19.24 28.37 2.64
N ALA A 85 -20.11 28.86 3.52
CA ALA A 85 -20.26 28.36 4.88
C ALA A 85 -20.96 26.99 4.95
N GLU A 86 -21.35 26.42 3.80
CA GLU A 86 -22.16 25.22 3.74
C GLU A 86 -21.54 24.10 2.89
N ALA A 87 -21.76 22.86 3.32
CA ALA A 87 -21.41 21.65 2.58
C ALA A 87 -22.53 20.59 2.69
N TRP A 88 -22.74 19.84 1.61
CA TRP A 88 -23.89 18.94 1.47
C TRP A 88 -23.45 17.63 0.82
N TYR A 89 -23.92 16.49 1.33
CA TYR A 89 -23.71 15.19 0.65
C TYR A 89 -24.85 14.22 0.90
N THR A 90 -25.00 13.21 0.03
CA THR A 90 -25.96 12.11 0.24
C THR A 90 -25.25 10.91 0.86
N LEU A 91 -25.62 10.56 2.08
CA LEU A 91 -25.08 9.39 2.78
C LEU A 91 -25.80 8.13 2.32
N LYS A 92 -25.21 7.35 1.41
CA LYS A 92 -25.84 6.11 0.89
C LYS A 92 -25.72 4.91 1.83
N ARG A 93 -24.60 4.78 2.53
CA ARG A 93 -24.31 3.66 3.45
C ARG A 93 -23.40 4.12 4.59
N LEU A 94 -23.56 3.53 5.78
CA LEU A 94 -22.60 3.63 6.87
C LEU A 94 -21.71 2.39 6.85
N PRO A 95 -20.37 2.53 6.84
CA PRO A 95 -19.47 1.39 7.03
C PRO A 95 -19.73 0.73 8.39
N ALA A 96 -19.85 -0.60 8.44
CA ALA A 96 -20.01 -1.31 9.70
C ALA A 96 -18.74 -1.12 10.58
N GLY A 97 -18.92 -0.76 11.85
CA GLY A 97 -17.82 -0.66 12.83
C GLY A 97 -17.27 0.74 13.13
N SER A 98 -17.93 1.83 12.73
CA SER A 98 -17.46 3.20 13.05
C SER A 98 -17.72 3.59 14.51
N SER A 99 -16.97 3.02 15.46
CA SER A 99 -16.95 3.47 16.86
C SER A 99 -16.17 4.78 17.00
N GLY A 100 -16.70 5.89 16.48
CA GLY A 100 -16.46 7.30 16.89
C GLY A 100 -15.04 7.84 17.14
N LYS A 101 -13.96 7.06 16.99
CA LYS A 101 -12.57 7.51 17.07
C LYS A 101 -12.05 7.65 15.64
N PRO A 102 -11.44 8.78 15.26
CA PRO A 102 -10.78 8.87 13.96
C PRO A 102 -9.62 7.90 13.95
N THR A 103 -9.76 6.79 13.24
CA THR A 103 -8.61 6.03 12.79
C THR A 103 -8.09 6.79 11.58
N HIS A 104 -6.95 7.48 11.71
CA HIS A 104 -6.18 7.85 10.53
C HIS A 104 -5.96 6.56 9.74
N GLN A 105 -6.64 6.42 8.60
CA GLN A 105 -6.51 5.23 7.77
C GLN A 105 -5.07 5.18 7.29
N LYS A 106 -4.40 4.05 7.51
CA LYS A 106 -3.06 3.77 7.00
C LYS A 106 -3.10 3.84 5.48
N HIS A 107 -2.44 4.84 4.90
CA HIS A 107 -2.39 5.02 3.46
C HIS A 107 -1.25 4.20 2.86
N VAL A 108 -1.60 3.17 2.10
CA VAL A 108 -0.63 2.30 1.42
C VAL A 108 -0.63 2.61 -0.08
N VAL A 109 0.53 2.99 -0.61
CA VAL A 109 0.70 3.28 -2.04
C VAL A 109 1.42 2.13 -2.71
N PHE A 110 0.76 1.48 -3.66
CA PHE A 110 1.34 0.47 -4.53
C PHE A 110 1.88 1.17 -5.78
N VAL A 111 3.20 1.17 -5.94
CA VAL A 111 3.88 1.66 -7.13
C VAL A 111 4.18 0.47 -8.03
N THR A 112 3.40 0.36 -9.10
CA THR A 112 3.48 -0.73 -10.07
C THR A 112 4.11 -0.24 -11.36
N GLY A 113 4.64 -1.18 -12.13
CA GLY A 113 5.46 -0.86 -13.28
C GLY A 113 6.46 -1.97 -13.49
N ASP A 114 6.00 -3.18 -13.72
CA ASP A 114 6.86 -4.35 -13.96
C ASP A 114 6.41 -5.04 -15.24
N ASP A 115 7.31 -5.10 -16.22
CA ASP A 115 7.01 -5.60 -17.55
C ASP A 115 7.17 -7.13 -17.70
N GLU A 116 7.76 -7.79 -16.70
CA GLU A 116 8.01 -9.23 -16.68
C GLU A 116 6.83 -9.99 -16.06
N TYR A 117 6.49 -9.68 -14.81
CA TYR A 117 5.47 -10.36 -14.00
C TYR A 117 4.12 -9.63 -14.00
N GLY A 118 3.97 -8.46 -14.61
CA GLY A 118 2.67 -7.79 -14.71
C GLY A 118 2.10 -7.36 -13.35
N SER A 119 2.93 -6.67 -12.56
CA SER A 119 2.53 -6.07 -11.27
C SER A 119 1.22 -5.27 -11.31
N GLU A 120 0.84 -4.73 -12.47
CA GLU A 120 -0.38 -3.95 -12.69
C GLU A 120 -1.65 -4.78 -12.72
N VAL A 121 -1.52 -6.11 -12.59
CA VAL A 121 -2.59 -7.11 -12.42
C VAL A 121 -2.60 -7.64 -10.97
N SER A 122 -1.46 -8.09 -10.45
CA SER A 122 -1.37 -8.68 -9.10
C SER A 122 -1.54 -7.65 -7.97
N MET A 123 -0.96 -6.46 -8.11
CA MET A 123 -1.02 -5.45 -7.05
C MET A 123 -2.40 -4.80 -6.87
N PRO A 124 -3.18 -4.48 -7.93
CA PRO A 124 -4.59 -4.10 -7.74
C PRO A 124 -5.42 -5.15 -7.01
N MET A 125 -5.16 -6.44 -7.27
CA MET A 125 -5.84 -7.53 -6.57
C MET A 125 -5.52 -7.50 -5.07
N ILE A 126 -4.24 -7.47 -4.69
CA ILE A 126 -3.83 -7.36 -3.27
C ILE A 126 -4.37 -6.08 -2.63
N ALA A 127 -4.28 -4.95 -3.34
CA ALA A 127 -4.82 -3.67 -2.87
C ALA A 127 -6.33 -3.72 -2.63
N SER A 128 -7.08 -4.43 -3.47
CA SER A 128 -8.53 -4.61 -3.30
C SER A 128 -8.89 -5.42 -2.04
N ILE A 129 -8.07 -6.39 -1.66
CA ILE A 129 -8.25 -7.15 -0.42
C ILE A 129 -7.96 -6.25 0.77
N LEU A 130 -6.87 -5.48 0.71
CA LEU A 130 -6.45 -4.57 1.77
C LEU A 130 -7.45 -3.42 1.99
N GLU A 131 -8.01 -2.86 0.92
CA GLU A 131 -8.99 -1.76 0.98
C GLU A 131 -10.29 -2.16 1.69
N GLN A 132 -10.62 -3.46 1.70
CA GLN A 132 -11.76 -3.98 2.46
C GLN A 132 -11.46 -4.12 3.95
N LYS A 133 -10.19 -4.01 4.38
CA LYS A 133 -9.81 -4.10 5.79
C LYS A 133 -10.02 -2.75 6.49
N PRO A 134 -10.59 -2.75 7.71
CA PRO A 134 -10.76 -1.51 8.48
C PRO A 134 -9.41 -0.80 8.69
N GLY A 135 -9.42 0.52 8.58
CA GLY A 135 -8.23 1.32 8.88
C GLY A 135 -7.20 1.43 7.75
N PHE A 136 -7.50 0.98 6.53
CA PHE A 136 -6.63 1.18 5.36
C PHE A 136 -7.26 2.08 4.29
N ARG A 137 -6.39 2.86 3.63
CA ARG A 137 -6.65 3.55 2.36
C ARG A 137 -5.60 3.07 1.38
N VAL A 138 -5.97 2.73 0.15
CA VAL A 138 -4.99 2.29 -0.85
C VAL A 138 -4.91 3.26 -2.03
N THR A 139 -3.77 3.28 -2.70
CA THR A 139 -3.60 3.93 -3.99
C THR A 139 -2.72 3.06 -4.84
N VAL A 140 -3.15 2.76 -6.07
CA VAL A 140 -2.38 1.96 -7.02
C VAL A 140 -1.97 2.84 -8.18
N LEU A 141 -0.66 3.01 -8.35
CA LEU A 141 -0.05 3.78 -9.42
C LEU A 141 0.48 2.82 -10.48
N LYS A 142 0.29 3.15 -11.76
CA LYS A 142 0.70 2.30 -12.88
C LYS A 142 1.59 3.07 -13.85
N ALA A 143 2.49 2.35 -14.52
CA ALA A 143 3.28 2.90 -15.60
C ALA A 143 2.40 3.22 -16.83
N VAL A 144 2.73 4.32 -17.50
CA VAL A 144 2.05 4.80 -18.71
C VAL A 144 3.02 5.09 -19.84
N ASP A 145 2.52 5.02 -21.07
CA ASP A 145 3.22 5.45 -22.28
C ASP A 145 3.24 6.99 -22.43
N ASP A 146 3.78 7.46 -23.55
CA ASP A 146 3.86 8.89 -23.91
C ASP A 146 2.49 9.56 -24.10
N LYS A 147 1.45 8.78 -24.32
CA LYS A 147 0.05 9.23 -24.44
C LYS A 147 -0.69 9.18 -23.11
N GLY A 148 -0.03 8.79 -22.03
CA GLY A 148 -0.63 8.64 -20.71
C GLY A 148 -1.53 7.41 -20.57
N GLN A 149 -1.47 6.47 -21.51
CA GLN A 149 -2.20 5.21 -21.43
C GLN A 149 -1.38 4.17 -20.67
N TRP A 150 -2.07 3.25 -19.99
CA TRP A 150 -1.38 2.16 -19.29
C TRP A 150 -0.46 1.39 -20.24
N SER A 151 0.79 1.18 -19.82
CA SER A 151 1.77 0.46 -20.60
C SER A 151 2.76 -0.27 -19.72
N ARG A 152 2.95 -1.56 -19.97
CA ARG A 152 4.01 -2.36 -19.33
C ARG A 152 5.39 -1.78 -19.60
N ALA A 153 5.65 -1.23 -20.79
CA ALA A 153 6.94 -0.62 -21.13
C ALA A 153 7.04 0.87 -20.75
N GLY A 154 6.01 1.43 -20.11
CA GLY A 154 5.90 2.85 -19.80
C GLY A 154 7.04 3.39 -18.94
N GLN A 155 7.59 4.56 -19.28
CA GLN A 155 8.70 5.17 -18.53
C GLN A 155 8.24 6.36 -17.68
N SER A 156 6.95 6.40 -17.35
CA SER A 156 6.34 7.42 -16.50
C SER A 156 5.31 6.77 -15.59
N ILE A 157 5.27 7.17 -14.32
CA ILE A 157 4.28 6.73 -13.33
C ILE A 157 3.61 8.00 -12.73
N PRO A 158 2.50 8.46 -13.32
CA PRO A 158 1.75 9.59 -12.80
C PRO A 158 1.21 9.30 -11.39
N GLY A 159 1.11 10.36 -10.58
CA GLY A 159 0.52 10.26 -9.24
C GLY A 159 1.49 9.91 -8.10
N LEU A 160 2.79 9.78 -8.37
CA LEU A 160 3.82 9.52 -7.35
C LEU A 160 3.83 10.51 -6.18
N ARG A 161 3.29 11.73 -6.35
CA ARG A 161 3.01 12.69 -5.25
C ARG A 161 2.19 12.08 -4.10
N ALA A 162 1.43 11.01 -4.34
CA ALA A 162 0.71 10.28 -3.29
C ALA A 162 1.65 9.71 -2.22
N LEU A 163 2.91 9.43 -2.56
CA LEU A 163 3.92 8.98 -1.61
C LEU A 163 4.18 10.00 -0.49
N ARG A 164 3.97 11.30 -0.75
CA ARG A 164 4.15 12.35 0.27
C ARG A 164 3.27 12.12 1.50
N GLU A 165 2.07 11.57 1.33
CA GLU A 165 1.11 11.30 2.41
C GLU A 165 1.06 9.82 2.85
N ALA A 166 1.81 8.93 2.19
CA ALA A 166 1.70 7.48 2.43
C ALA A 166 2.30 7.07 3.79
N ASP A 167 1.64 6.14 4.49
CA ASP A 167 2.19 5.44 5.66
C ASP A 167 3.11 4.29 5.26
N ALA A 168 2.89 3.66 4.10
CA ALA A 168 3.74 2.61 3.53
C ALA A 168 3.73 2.66 2.01
N ALA A 169 4.84 2.29 1.38
CA ALA A 169 4.92 2.11 -0.08
C ALA A 169 5.30 0.68 -0.43
N VAL A 170 4.58 0.10 -1.39
CA VAL A 170 4.84 -1.22 -1.97
C VAL A 170 5.38 -1.01 -3.38
N PHE A 171 6.62 -1.40 -3.63
CA PHE A 171 7.27 -1.31 -4.93
C PHE A 171 7.30 -2.67 -5.62
N PHE A 172 6.71 -2.72 -6.81
CA PHE A 172 6.87 -3.84 -7.73
C PHE A 172 7.10 -3.25 -9.12
N MET A 173 8.36 -2.95 -9.39
CA MET A 173 8.81 -2.21 -10.57
C MET A 173 10.02 -2.86 -11.18
N ARG A 174 10.21 -2.67 -12.48
CA ARG A 174 11.36 -3.19 -13.23
C ARG A 174 11.87 -2.21 -14.27
N PHE A 175 13.19 -2.05 -14.32
CA PHE A 175 13.92 -1.35 -15.38
C PHE A 175 13.33 0.01 -15.82
N ARG A 176 12.89 0.81 -14.86
CA ARG A 176 12.37 2.15 -15.12
C ARG A 176 13.49 3.18 -15.27
N ALA A 177 13.29 4.10 -16.20
CA ALA A 177 14.07 5.31 -16.37
C ALA A 177 13.10 6.50 -16.28
N LEU A 178 12.52 6.69 -15.08
CA LEU A 178 11.51 7.72 -14.83
C LEU A 178 12.09 9.14 -14.96
N PRO A 179 11.26 10.14 -15.30
CA PRO A 179 11.64 11.54 -15.25
C PRO A 179 12.15 11.95 -13.85
N ASP A 180 13.07 12.92 -13.81
CA ASP A 180 13.71 13.42 -12.59
C ASP A 180 12.73 13.74 -11.46
N GLN A 181 11.63 14.42 -11.78
CA GLN A 181 10.61 14.79 -10.80
C GLN A 181 9.93 13.56 -10.17
N GLN A 182 9.75 12.49 -10.93
CA GLN A 182 9.10 11.26 -10.46
C GLN A 182 10.03 10.43 -9.59
N VAL A 183 11.30 10.27 -10.00
CA VAL A 183 12.28 9.59 -9.13
C VAL A 183 12.49 10.37 -7.82
N LYS A 184 12.46 11.70 -7.86
CA LYS A 184 12.54 12.52 -6.65
C LYS A 184 11.44 12.21 -5.64
N GLU A 185 10.19 11.98 -6.06
CA GLU A 185 9.11 11.56 -5.13
C GLU A 185 9.44 10.24 -4.43
N ILE A 186 10.09 9.30 -5.15
CA ILE A 186 10.49 8.00 -4.60
C ILE A 186 11.66 8.18 -3.62
N GLU A 187 12.69 8.94 -4.00
CA GLU A 187 13.85 9.19 -3.13
C GLU A 187 13.45 9.94 -1.86
N ASP A 188 12.63 10.99 -1.98
CA ASP A 188 12.13 11.75 -0.83
C ASP A 188 11.28 10.84 0.09
N TYR A 189 10.48 9.92 -0.48
CA TYR A 189 9.75 8.93 0.31
C TYR A 189 10.70 8.00 1.07
N VAL A 190 11.67 7.39 0.39
CA VAL A 190 12.62 6.46 1.01
C VAL A 190 13.44 7.17 2.10
N ALA A 191 13.89 8.40 1.84
CA ALA A 191 14.65 9.22 2.77
C ALA A 191 13.86 9.64 4.01
N SER A 192 12.52 9.69 3.92
CA SER A 192 11.66 9.99 5.07
C SER A 192 11.65 8.90 6.16
N GLY A 193 12.21 7.72 5.87
CA GLY A 193 12.25 6.60 6.82
C GLY A 193 10.92 5.88 7.02
N ARG A 194 9.90 6.22 6.21
CA ARG A 194 8.63 5.52 6.23
C ARG A 194 8.75 4.11 5.63
N PRO A 195 7.91 3.16 6.08
CA PRO A 195 7.99 1.76 5.69
C PRO A 195 8.02 1.50 4.19
N VAL A 196 8.91 0.60 3.75
CA VAL A 196 9.06 0.21 2.35
C VAL A 196 8.89 -1.29 2.20
N LEU A 197 8.05 -1.71 1.26
CA LEU A 197 7.92 -3.10 0.86
C LEU A 197 8.38 -3.25 -0.59
N GLY A 198 9.16 -4.28 -0.88
CA GLY A 198 9.61 -4.61 -2.23
C GLY A 198 9.22 -6.03 -2.63
N LEU A 199 8.89 -6.22 -3.89
CA LEU A 199 8.66 -7.54 -4.47
C LEU A 199 9.54 -7.74 -5.69
N ARG A 200 10.06 -8.97 -5.84
CA ARG A 200 10.63 -9.47 -7.09
C ARG A 200 11.62 -8.47 -7.70
N THR A 201 11.20 -7.82 -8.76
CA THR A 201 12.03 -6.98 -9.64
C THR A 201 12.36 -5.63 -9.02
N SER A 202 11.79 -5.31 -7.85
CA SER A 202 12.13 -4.08 -7.12
C SER A 202 13.61 -3.98 -6.73
N THR A 203 14.37 -5.09 -6.71
CA THR A 203 15.85 -5.06 -6.55
C THR A 203 16.60 -4.49 -7.75
N HIS A 204 15.94 -4.41 -8.90
CA HIS A 204 16.41 -3.84 -10.17
C HIS A 204 15.30 -2.98 -10.80
N ALA A 205 14.67 -2.17 -9.95
CA ALA A 205 13.55 -1.31 -10.33
C ALA A 205 13.91 -0.28 -11.40
N PHE A 206 15.19 0.09 -11.51
CA PHE A 206 15.67 1.16 -12.39
C PHE A 206 16.70 0.68 -13.42
N ASN A 207 16.74 1.35 -14.57
CA ASN A 207 17.73 1.09 -15.65
C ASN A 207 18.07 2.38 -16.40
N TYR A 208 18.62 3.36 -15.69
CA TYR A 208 19.13 4.60 -16.29
C TYR A 208 20.44 4.32 -17.05
N LYS A 209 20.51 4.79 -18.30
CA LYS A 209 21.73 4.69 -19.13
C LYS A 209 22.80 5.69 -18.71
N ASN A 210 22.39 6.92 -18.38
CA ASN A 210 23.25 8.05 -18.07
C ASN A 210 22.69 8.86 -16.90
N GLY A 211 23.46 9.82 -16.41
CA GLY A 211 23.02 10.78 -15.40
C GLY A 211 23.15 10.28 -13.97
N PRO A 212 22.78 11.12 -12.99
CA PRO A 212 23.00 10.85 -11.57
C PRO A 212 22.20 9.65 -11.05
N TYR A 213 21.06 9.34 -11.66
CA TYR A 213 20.19 8.25 -11.23
C TYR A 213 20.66 6.85 -11.65
N ARG A 214 21.74 6.74 -12.43
CA ARG A 214 22.38 5.44 -12.74
C ARG A 214 22.77 4.69 -11.46
N ARG A 215 23.08 5.39 -10.37
CA ARG A 215 23.33 4.77 -9.06
C ARG A 215 22.15 3.93 -8.55
N LEU A 216 20.92 4.26 -8.94
CA LEU A 216 19.71 3.56 -8.48
C LEU A 216 19.53 2.19 -9.14
N ASN A 217 20.21 1.90 -10.25
CA ASN A 217 20.06 0.63 -10.97
C ASN A 217 20.39 -0.56 -10.07
N ASP A 218 21.52 -0.49 -9.35
CA ASP A 218 21.90 -1.46 -8.32
C ASP A 218 21.55 -0.94 -6.91
N GLY A 219 21.72 0.37 -6.68
CA GLY A 219 21.62 0.98 -5.36
C GLY A 219 20.21 0.96 -4.78
N PHE A 220 19.15 1.03 -5.59
CA PHE A 220 17.79 0.97 -5.03
C PHE A 220 17.53 -0.38 -4.35
N GLY A 221 17.94 -1.48 -4.99
CA GLY A 221 17.86 -2.82 -4.40
C GLY A 221 18.79 -2.98 -3.20
N GLN A 222 20.07 -2.69 -3.41
CA GLN A 222 21.11 -2.90 -2.41
C GLN A 222 20.92 -2.03 -1.15
N ASP A 223 20.67 -0.73 -1.33
CA ASP A 223 20.65 0.23 -0.22
C ASP A 223 19.37 0.13 0.60
N ILE A 224 18.26 -0.29 -0.01
CA ILE A 224 16.95 -0.38 0.66
C ILE A 224 16.67 -1.80 1.10
N PHE A 225 16.66 -2.76 0.17
CA PHE A 225 16.30 -4.14 0.45
C PHE A 225 17.48 -4.99 0.92
N GLY A 226 18.71 -4.48 0.87
CA GLY A 226 19.89 -5.18 1.35
C GLY A 226 20.50 -6.13 0.33
N GLN A 227 19.98 -6.16 -0.91
CA GLN A 227 20.58 -6.91 -2.01
C GLN A 227 20.11 -6.40 -3.38
N LYS A 228 21.00 -6.46 -4.38
CA LYS A 228 20.71 -6.20 -5.78
C LYS A 228 20.33 -7.47 -6.53
N TRP A 229 19.83 -7.34 -7.75
CA TRP A 229 19.59 -8.50 -8.61
C TRP A 229 20.90 -9.16 -9.06
N ILE A 230 20.96 -10.50 -8.99
CA ILE A 230 22.11 -11.31 -9.43
C ILE A 230 21.71 -12.16 -10.64
N SER A 231 20.84 -13.15 -10.43
CA SER A 231 20.36 -14.08 -11.45
C SER A 231 19.14 -14.87 -10.93
N HIS A 232 18.69 -15.89 -11.67
CA HIS A 232 17.62 -16.78 -11.27
C HIS A 232 17.80 -18.19 -11.85
N TYR A 233 17.12 -19.20 -11.27
CA TYR A 233 17.21 -20.61 -11.67
C TYR A 233 16.40 -20.98 -12.94
N GLY A 234 16.08 -20.01 -13.80
CA GLY A 234 15.43 -20.20 -15.10
C GLY A 234 13.88 -20.28 -15.07
N HIS A 235 13.24 -19.81 -16.14
CA HIS A 235 11.78 -19.62 -16.24
C HIS A 235 10.98 -20.94 -16.32
N GLY A 236 11.64 -22.05 -16.65
CA GLY A 236 11.04 -23.39 -16.66
C GLY A 236 11.03 -24.08 -15.28
N SER A 237 11.43 -23.37 -14.22
CA SER A 237 11.46 -23.89 -12.85
C SER A 237 10.42 -23.21 -11.98
N THR A 238 10.04 -23.89 -10.89
CA THR A 238 9.23 -23.37 -9.80
C THR A 238 10.08 -23.27 -8.55
N SER A 239 9.49 -22.91 -7.42
CA SER A 239 10.20 -22.94 -6.15
C SER A 239 9.31 -23.42 -5.03
N GLN A 240 9.93 -23.79 -3.93
CA GLN A 240 9.27 -24.14 -2.70
C GLN A 240 9.80 -23.22 -1.59
N ALA A 241 8.90 -22.52 -0.92
CA ALA A 241 9.21 -21.68 0.23
C ALA A 241 9.22 -22.52 1.52
N LEU A 242 10.20 -22.24 2.38
CA LEU A 242 10.38 -22.83 3.69
C LEU A 242 10.57 -21.72 4.72
N LEU A 243 9.75 -21.72 5.77
CA LEU A 243 9.92 -20.77 6.86
C LEU A 243 11.20 -21.07 7.64
N GLU A 244 11.95 -20.03 8.00
CA GLU A 244 13.14 -20.18 8.85
C GLU A 244 12.72 -20.52 10.28
N ASN A 245 13.37 -21.53 10.88
CA ASN A 245 13.02 -22.03 12.22
C ASN A 245 13.08 -20.91 13.28
N ASP A 246 14.13 -20.10 13.23
CA ASP A 246 14.36 -19.02 14.19
C ASP A 246 13.40 -17.83 13.98
N ALA A 247 12.71 -17.77 12.83
CA ALA A 247 11.80 -16.69 12.46
C ALA A 247 10.32 -17.04 12.65
N GLN A 248 9.97 -18.28 13.06
CA GLN A 248 8.56 -18.74 13.11
C GLN A 248 7.66 -17.89 14.03
N ALA A 249 8.24 -17.23 15.03
CA ALA A 249 7.52 -16.31 15.92
C ALA A 249 7.20 -14.94 15.27
N HIS A 250 7.82 -14.62 14.13
CA HIS A 250 7.67 -13.33 13.47
C HIS A 250 6.22 -13.16 12.98
N SER A 251 5.61 -12.00 13.27
CA SER A 251 4.18 -11.76 13.01
C SER A 251 3.81 -11.86 11.52
N ILE A 252 4.77 -11.59 10.63
CA ILE A 252 4.60 -11.75 9.18
C ILE A 252 4.26 -13.20 8.80
N LEU A 253 4.77 -14.18 9.53
CA LEU A 253 4.64 -15.60 9.20
C LEU A 253 3.37 -16.25 9.76
N ARG A 254 2.57 -15.53 10.55
CA ARG A 254 1.32 -16.06 11.14
C ARG A 254 0.37 -16.59 10.06
N GLY A 255 -0.12 -17.80 10.28
CA GLY A 255 -1.06 -18.48 9.38
C GLY A 255 -0.46 -18.99 8.08
N LEU A 256 0.85 -18.92 7.88
CA LEU A 256 1.52 -19.56 6.76
C LEU A 256 1.86 -21.02 7.13
N PRO A 257 1.73 -21.98 6.20
CA PRO A 257 2.29 -23.30 6.40
C PRO A 257 3.82 -23.20 6.46
N HIS A 258 4.45 -24.15 7.16
CA HIS A 258 5.91 -24.22 7.26
C HIS A 258 6.60 -24.34 5.90
N GLU A 259 5.93 -24.99 4.96
CA GLU A 259 6.41 -25.22 3.59
C GLU A 259 5.23 -25.02 2.61
N PHE A 260 5.49 -24.35 1.49
CA PHE A 260 4.49 -24.19 0.42
C PHE A 260 5.14 -23.99 -0.95
N ASP A 261 4.45 -24.48 -1.98
CA ASP A 261 4.87 -24.34 -3.38
C ASP A 261 4.61 -22.92 -3.91
N LEU A 262 5.43 -22.54 -4.87
CA LEU A 262 5.38 -21.26 -5.56
C LEU A 262 5.50 -21.51 -7.06
N HIS A 263 4.76 -20.73 -7.84
CA HIS A 263 4.85 -20.76 -9.30
C HIS A 263 6.10 -20.02 -9.80
N SER A 264 6.61 -19.10 -8.99
CA SER A 264 7.86 -18.40 -9.18
C SER A 264 9.07 -19.30 -9.33
N TRP A 265 9.90 -19.03 -10.34
CA TRP A 265 11.30 -19.46 -10.32
C TRP A 265 12.07 -18.72 -9.22
N LEU A 266 13.00 -19.44 -8.58
CA LEU A 266 13.80 -18.92 -7.47
C LEU A 266 14.86 -17.93 -7.96
N TYR A 267 15.00 -16.80 -7.26
CA TYR A 267 16.08 -15.84 -7.49
C TYR A 267 17.33 -16.25 -6.72
N VAL A 268 18.49 -15.99 -7.32
CA VAL A 268 19.77 -16.06 -6.62
C VAL A 268 19.98 -14.73 -5.92
N MET A 269 19.97 -14.73 -4.58
CA MET A 269 20.17 -13.53 -3.74
C MET A 269 21.47 -13.61 -2.95
N ASN A 270 22.03 -14.81 -2.78
CA ASN A 270 23.37 -15.07 -2.27
C ASN A 270 24.16 -15.84 -3.33
N SER A 271 25.37 -15.36 -3.62
CA SER A 271 26.38 -16.04 -4.42
C SER A 271 27.70 -16.12 -3.64
N ASP A 272 28.75 -16.65 -4.26
CA ASP A 272 30.10 -16.64 -3.71
C ASP A 272 30.67 -15.21 -3.56
N GLU A 273 30.16 -14.26 -4.34
CA GLU A 273 30.68 -12.88 -4.39
C GLU A 273 29.87 -11.90 -3.55
N THR A 274 28.56 -12.12 -3.39
CA THR A 274 27.67 -11.19 -2.70
C THR A 274 26.61 -11.95 -1.91
N ARG A 275 26.26 -11.41 -0.75
CA ARG A 275 25.19 -11.93 0.11
C ARG A 275 24.26 -10.79 0.49
N ILE A 276 23.04 -11.14 0.87
CA ILE A 276 22.14 -10.19 1.52
C ILE A 276 22.86 -9.55 2.71
N SER A 277 22.60 -8.27 2.93
CA SER A 277 23.20 -7.50 4.01
C SER A 277 22.94 -8.14 5.39
N GLU A 278 23.92 -8.05 6.29
CA GLU A 278 23.85 -8.68 7.63
C GLU A 278 22.75 -8.09 8.54
N ASP A 279 22.26 -6.89 8.19
CA ASP A 279 21.14 -6.23 8.87
C ASP A 279 19.75 -6.70 8.36
N CYS A 280 19.73 -7.74 7.50
CA CYS A 280 18.52 -8.42 7.07
C CYS A 280 18.23 -9.66 7.93
N GLU A 281 16.97 -9.82 8.35
CA GLU A 281 16.48 -11.03 9.02
C GLU A 281 15.69 -11.87 8.00
N VAL A 282 16.24 -13.03 7.62
CA VAL A 282 15.58 -13.95 6.69
C VAL A 282 14.43 -14.64 7.39
N LEU A 283 13.23 -14.52 6.82
CA LEU A 283 12.01 -15.16 7.32
C LEU A 283 11.67 -16.42 6.54
N ILE A 284 11.96 -16.42 5.23
CA ILE A 284 11.64 -17.51 4.32
C ILE A 284 12.84 -17.75 3.41
N SER A 285 13.24 -19.01 3.30
CA SER A 285 14.18 -19.51 2.29
C SER A 285 13.47 -20.30 1.20
N GLY A 286 14.13 -20.49 0.07
CA GLY A 286 13.56 -21.15 -1.10
C GLY A 286 14.47 -22.23 -1.66
N ARG A 287 13.85 -23.27 -2.20
CA ARG A 287 14.50 -24.31 -3.02
C ARG A 287 13.99 -24.20 -4.45
N ALA A 288 14.89 -24.26 -5.44
CA ALA A 288 14.46 -24.30 -6.83
C ALA A 288 13.97 -25.71 -7.15
N MET A 289 12.83 -25.79 -7.85
CA MET A 289 12.13 -27.02 -8.15
C MET A 289 12.00 -27.16 -9.67
N ARG A 290 12.30 -28.34 -10.21
CA ARG A 290 12.07 -28.68 -11.62
C ARG A 290 11.36 -30.01 -11.72
N GLU A 291 10.59 -30.19 -12.79
CA GLU A 291 9.97 -31.46 -13.08
C GLU A 291 10.88 -32.28 -14.01
N VAL A 292 11.18 -33.52 -13.62
CA VAL A 292 11.95 -34.48 -14.41
C VAL A 292 11.18 -35.79 -14.38
N GLU A 293 10.76 -36.27 -15.55
CA GLU A 293 10.00 -37.52 -15.70
C GLU A 293 8.70 -37.57 -14.86
N GLY A 294 8.05 -36.42 -14.64
CA GLY A 294 6.83 -36.30 -13.85
C GLY A 294 7.04 -36.13 -12.34
N GLU A 295 8.29 -36.10 -11.88
CA GLU A 295 8.63 -35.92 -10.47
C GLU A 295 9.27 -34.54 -10.21
N LYS A 296 8.83 -33.88 -9.13
CA LYS A 296 9.45 -32.64 -8.67
C LYS A 296 10.78 -32.93 -7.99
N GLN A 297 11.84 -32.32 -8.49
CA GLN A 297 13.20 -32.44 -7.95
C GLN A 297 13.75 -31.09 -7.52
N ILE A 298 14.41 -31.06 -6.37
CA ILE A 298 15.18 -29.90 -5.89
C ILE A 298 16.47 -29.79 -6.70
N PHE A 299 16.86 -28.57 -7.07
CA PHE A 299 18.17 -28.29 -7.64
C PHE A 299 18.67 -26.90 -7.22
N GLY A 300 19.97 -26.64 -7.42
CA GLY A 300 20.58 -25.37 -7.02
C GLY A 300 20.73 -25.23 -5.50
N ASP A 301 21.13 -24.03 -5.09
CA ASP A 301 21.34 -23.67 -3.68
C ASP A 301 20.07 -23.14 -3.05
N ILE A 302 19.99 -23.24 -1.73
CA ILE A 302 18.92 -22.59 -0.95
C ILE A 302 19.17 -21.08 -0.96
N GLN A 303 18.14 -20.31 -1.29
CA GLN A 303 18.23 -18.85 -1.42
C GLN A 303 17.22 -18.15 -0.51
N PRO A 304 17.56 -16.97 0.05
CA PRO A 304 16.58 -16.12 0.72
C PRO A 304 15.41 -15.75 -0.20
N VAL A 305 14.19 -15.94 0.30
CA VAL A 305 12.96 -15.62 -0.42
C VAL A 305 12.28 -14.40 0.17
N ALA A 306 12.14 -14.31 1.49
CA ALA A 306 11.55 -13.14 2.13
C ALA A 306 12.33 -12.77 3.40
N TRP A 307 12.52 -11.48 3.61
CA TRP A 307 13.26 -10.96 4.77
C TRP A 307 12.77 -9.58 5.18
N THR A 308 13.04 -9.24 6.43
CA THR A 308 12.91 -7.87 6.92
C THR A 308 14.27 -7.22 7.02
N ARG A 309 14.27 -5.89 7.07
CA ARG A 309 15.46 -5.09 7.35
C ARG A 309 15.03 -3.86 8.13
N GLN A 310 15.85 -3.43 9.09
CA GLN A 310 15.64 -2.15 9.79
C GLN A 310 16.77 -1.18 9.46
N ARG A 311 16.44 -0.11 8.71
CA ARG A 311 17.44 0.90 8.32
C ARG A 311 17.40 2.05 9.31
N VAL A 312 18.55 2.41 9.88
CA VAL A 312 18.68 3.59 10.73
C VAL A 312 19.02 4.79 9.85
N LEU A 313 18.05 5.69 9.66
CA LEU A 313 18.26 6.94 8.93
C LEU A 313 18.56 8.07 9.93
N ALA A 314 19.31 9.08 9.48
CA ALA A 314 19.71 10.21 10.31
C ALA A 314 18.49 10.92 10.95
N GLY A 315 18.43 10.94 12.29
CA GLY A 315 17.42 11.67 13.06
C GLY A 315 16.02 11.03 13.10
N GLY A 316 15.84 9.81 12.61
CA GLY A 316 14.53 9.15 12.50
C GLY A 316 14.36 7.89 13.35
N LYS A 317 13.11 7.39 13.41
CA LYS A 317 12.81 6.02 13.86
C LYS A 317 13.37 5.02 12.82
N PRO A 318 13.75 3.79 13.23
CA PRO A 318 14.17 2.75 12.28
C PRO A 318 13.12 2.54 11.19
N GLN A 319 13.54 2.64 9.93
CA GLN A 319 12.68 2.36 8.79
C GLN A 319 12.48 0.86 8.68
N ARG A 320 11.22 0.42 8.77
CA ARG A 320 10.82 -0.97 8.55
C ARG A 320 10.81 -1.26 7.05
N VAL A 321 11.62 -2.23 6.64
CA VAL A 321 11.67 -2.71 5.26
C VAL A 321 11.29 -4.17 5.23
N PHE A 322 10.46 -4.56 4.27
CA PHE A 322 10.20 -5.96 3.94
C PHE A 322 10.51 -6.16 2.46
N TYR A 323 11.18 -7.25 2.13
CA TYR A 323 11.35 -7.66 0.74
C TYR A 323 10.96 -9.12 0.58
N THR A 324 10.39 -9.44 -0.57
CA THR A 324 10.22 -10.82 -1.00
C THR A 324 10.57 -10.99 -2.48
N SER A 325 11.29 -12.05 -2.83
CA SER A 325 11.51 -12.47 -4.22
C SER A 325 10.31 -13.23 -4.79
N LEU A 326 9.20 -13.34 -4.05
CA LEU A 326 7.90 -13.81 -4.53
C LEU A 326 7.14 -12.71 -5.27
N GLY A 327 6.31 -13.10 -6.22
CA GLY A 327 5.49 -12.14 -6.97
C GLY A 327 5.21 -12.53 -8.41
N HIS A 328 5.48 -13.78 -8.80
CA HIS A 328 4.88 -14.29 -10.03
C HIS A 328 3.35 -14.22 -9.88
N PRO A 329 2.58 -13.81 -10.89
CA PRO A 329 1.13 -13.61 -10.75
C PRO A 329 0.41 -14.84 -10.20
N ARG A 330 0.83 -16.02 -10.65
CA ARG A 330 0.27 -17.28 -10.18
C ARG A 330 0.59 -17.61 -8.72
N ASP A 331 1.66 -17.07 -8.12
CA ASP A 331 1.90 -17.25 -6.68
C ASP A 331 0.71 -16.73 -5.86
N PHE A 332 0.05 -15.68 -6.35
CA PHE A 332 -1.10 -15.09 -5.70
C PHE A 332 -2.41 -15.85 -5.96
N LEU A 333 -2.39 -16.97 -6.68
CA LEU A 333 -3.49 -17.94 -6.68
C LEU A 333 -3.61 -18.64 -5.33
N ASP A 334 -2.48 -18.84 -4.68
CA ASP A 334 -2.39 -19.52 -3.39
C ASP A 334 -2.53 -18.55 -2.22
N LEU A 335 -3.24 -19.01 -1.19
CA LEU A 335 -3.50 -18.23 0.02
C LEU A 335 -2.22 -17.79 0.75
N PRO A 336 -1.16 -18.61 0.89
CA PRO A 336 0.05 -18.23 1.59
C PRO A 336 0.69 -16.94 1.04
N SER A 337 0.81 -16.78 -0.27
CA SER A 337 1.43 -15.60 -0.88
C SER A 337 0.63 -14.33 -0.66
N ARG A 338 -0.72 -14.39 -0.77
CA ARG A 338 -1.58 -13.25 -0.48
C ARG A 338 -1.51 -12.86 1.00
N ARG A 339 -1.55 -13.86 1.89
CA ARG A 339 -1.46 -13.66 3.35
C ARG A 339 -0.12 -13.07 3.77
N LEU A 340 0.99 -13.57 3.21
CA LEU A 340 2.33 -13.03 3.45
C LEU A 340 2.36 -11.52 3.17
N MET A 341 1.80 -11.11 2.02
CA MET A 341 1.75 -9.70 1.65
C MET A 341 0.92 -8.85 2.61
N LEU A 342 -0.27 -9.31 3.00
CA LEU A 342 -1.11 -8.56 3.95
C LEU A 342 -0.45 -8.48 5.33
N ASN A 343 0.09 -9.59 5.85
CA ASN A 343 0.79 -9.61 7.12
C ASN A 343 2.02 -8.67 7.10
N ALA A 344 2.79 -8.66 6.01
CA ALA A 344 3.92 -7.75 5.82
C ALA A 344 3.48 -6.28 5.82
N ILE A 345 2.37 -5.95 5.15
CA ILE A 345 1.82 -4.58 5.16
C ILE A 345 1.40 -4.16 6.56
N TYR A 346 0.67 -5.03 7.29
CA TYR A 346 0.26 -4.76 8.68
C TYR A 346 1.49 -4.53 9.58
N TRP A 347 2.48 -5.42 9.51
CA TRP A 347 3.74 -5.26 10.25
C TRP A 347 4.47 -3.97 9.88
N ALA A 348 4.53 -3.63 8.59
CA ALA A 348 5.24 -2.45 8.12
C ALA A 348 4.67 -1.17 8.75
N VAL A 349 3.34 -1.05 8.86
CA VAL A 349 2.66 0.12 9.43
C VAL A 349 2.47 0.07 10.95
N GLY A 350 3.05 -0.92 11.63
CA GLY A 350 3.01 -1.04 13.10
C GLY A 350 1.72 -1.65 13.65
N LEU A 351 1.02 -2.45 12.85
CA LEU A 351 -0.24 -3.13 13.20
C LEU A 351 -0.04 -4.65 13.39
N GLU A 352 1.16 -5.11 13.75
CA GLU A 352 1.46 -6.53 13.99
C GLU A 352 0.60 -7.18 15.10
N SER A 353 0.04 -6.40 16.02
CA SER A 353 -0.91 -6.88 17.02
C SER A 353 -2.27 -7.24 16.43
N GLU A 354 -2.62 -6.66 15.28
CA GLU A 354 -3.89 -6.89 14.57
C GLU A 354 -3.80 -8.07 13.58
N ILE A 355 -2.65 -8.73 13.47
CA ILE A 355 -2.47 -9.93 12.64
C ILE A 355 -2.93 -11.15 13.46
N PRO A 356 -4.03 -11.83 13.09
CA PRO A 356 -4.51 -13.02 13.80
C PRO A 356 -3.47 -14.16 13.78
N ALA A 357 -3.63 -15.15 14.66
CA ALA A 357 -2.73 -16.32 14.69
C ALA A 357 -2.79 -17.12 13.38
N GLU A 358 -3.98 -17.20 12.79
CA GLU A 358 -4.29 -17.76 11.48
C GLU A 358 -3.90 -16.84 10.30
N GLY A 359 -3.32 -15.67 10.59
CA GLY A 359 -2.91 -14.64 9.64
C GLY A 359 -4.08 -13.78 9.14
N VAL A 360 -3.76 -12.68 8.47
CA VAL A 360 -4.79 -11.81 7.89
C VAL A 360 -5.58 -12.60 6.84
N ASP A 361 -6.90 -12.48 6.89
CA ASP A 361 -7.79 -13.08 5.90
C ASP A 361 -7.54 -12.48 4.51
N ALA A 362 -7.27 -13.34 3.53
CA ALA A 362 -6.81 -12.97 2.20
C ALA A 362 -7.60 -13.71 1.09
N PRO A 363 -8.91 -13.46 0.98
CA PRO A 363 -9.78 -14.15 0.02
C PRO A 363 -9.34 -13.83 -1.40
N MET A 364 -9.55 -14.78 -2.31
CA MET A 364 -9.33 -14.54 -3.73
C MET A 364 -10.44 -13.62 -4.28
N PRO A 365 -10.13 -12.44 -4.83
CA PRO A 365 -11.14 -11.61 -5.48
C PRO A 365 -11.68 -12.28 -6.75
N GLU A 366 -12.96 -12.10 -7.03
CA GLU A 366 -13.57 -12.59 -8.27
C GLU A 366 -12.85 -12.01 -9.50
N GLY A 367 -12.60 -12.88 -10.49
CA GLY A 367 -12.02 -12.47 -11.77
C GLY A 367 -10.49 -12.35 -11.80
N TYR A 368 -9.78 -12.66 -10.71
CA TYR A 368 -8.32 -12.75 -10.77
C TYR A 368 -7.89 -14.02 -11.50
N ALA A 369 -7.58 -13.88 -12.79
CA ALA A 369 -7.08 -14.93 -13.66
C ALA A 369 -5.84 -14.42 -14.40
N PRO A 370 -4.65 -14.48 -13.77
CA PRO A 370 -3.45 -13.95 -14.38
C PRO A 370 -2.98 -14.84 -15.54
N GLU A 371 -2.53 -14.20 -16.61
CA GLU A 371 -1.78 -14.85 -17.69
C GLU A 371 -0.38 -15.25 -17.20
N ASP A 372 0.24 -16.20 -17.91
CA ASP A 372 1.66 -16.47 -17.68
C ASP A 372 2.49 -15.25 -18.10
N PRO A 373 3.47 -14.85 -17.27
CA PRO A 373 4.44 -13.83 -17.63
C PRO A 373 5.29 -14.27 -18.83
N LYS A 374 5.87 -13.28 -19.52
CA LYS A 374 6.62 -13.49 -20.77
C LYS A 374 8.03 -13.99 -20.54
#